data_AF-A0A9P0ZHI1-F1
#
_entry.id   AF-A0A9P0ZHI1-F1
#
_cell.length_a   1.000
_cell.length_b   1.000
_cell.length_c   1.000
_cell.angle_alpha   90.00
_cell.angle_beta   90.00
_cell.angle_gamma   90.00
#
_symmetry.space_group_name_H-M   'P 1'
#
loop_
_entity.id
_entity.type
_entity.pdbx_description
1 polymer ?
#
loop_
_entity_poly.entity_id
_entity_poly.type
_entity_poly.pdbx_seq_one_letter_code
_entity_poly.pdbx_strand_id
1 'polypeptide(L)'
;MLLNPRNSSAKYCKELKINVDDSGSEVTYRCSGARCPYSSMYKNVRCKCGKGITAVERQSSCSTNASSDEGAFLKGGIMFIISDDLHIWPSSPTVLAQLIPDLGSRDGTRIREMQVQVSKAEVR
;
A
#
# COMPACT_ATOMS: atom_id res chain seq x y z
N MET A 1 -3.10 16.85 13.68
CA MET A 1 -2.45 15.79 12.88
C MET A 1 -2.49 14.50 13.67
N LEU A 2 -2.82 13.37 13.04
CA LEU A 2 -2.67 12.05 13.66
C LEU A 2 -1.19 11.69 13.61
N LEU A 3 -0.56 11.50 14.77
CA LEU A 3 0.88 11.21 14.87
C LEU A 3 1.27 9.81 14.38
N ASN A 4 0.30 8.99 13.96
CA ASN A 4 0.51 7.68 13.38
C ASN A 4 -0.76 7.21 12.63
N PRO A 5 -1.01 7.68 11.40
CA PRO A 5 -2.17 7.25 10.62
C PRO A 5 -2.08 5.75 10.34
N ARG A 6 -3.15 5.01 10.63
CA ARG A 6 -3.17 3.55 10.45
C ARG A 6 -3.61 3.21 9.02
N ASN A 7 -2.84 2.34 8.38
CA ASN A 7 -3.21 1.76 7.09
C ASN A 7 -4.24 0.63 7.31
N SER A 8 -5.45 0.80 6.77
CA SER A 8 -6.51 -0.21 6.81
C SER A 8 -6.16 -1.48 6.05
N SER A 9 -5.28 -1.37 5.06
CA SER A 9 -4.82 -2.47 4.21
C SER A 9 -3.48 -3.06 4.66
N ALA A 10 -2.98 -2.67 5.83
CA ALA A 10 -1.65 -3.05 6.28
C ALA A 10 -1.40 -4.56 6.29
N LYS A 11 -2.42 -5.34 6.67
CA LYS A 11 -2.37 -6.81 6.64
C LYS A 11 -1.92 -7.33 5.27
N TYR A 12 -2.46 -6.74 4.20
CA TYR A 12 -2.15 -7.11 2.83
C TYR A 12 -0.77 -6.57 2.39
N CYS A 13 -0.36 -5.40 2.88
CA CYS A 13 0.94 -4.81 2.58
C CYS A 13 2.13 -5.59 3.16
N LYS A 14 1.95 -6.32 4.26
CA LYS A 14 3.02 -7.15 4.87
C LYS A 14 3.56 -8.25 3.97
N GLU A 15 2.72 -8.76 3.07
CA GLU A 15 3.09 -9.85 2.15
C GLU A 15 3.77 -9.32 0.87
N LEU A 16 3.80 -8.00 0.68
CA LEU A 16 4.49 -7.39 -0.46
C LEU A 16 6.01 -7.48 -0.29
N LYS A 17 6.71 -7.75 -1.40
CA LYS A 17 8.19 -7.73 -1.45
C LYS A 17 8.77 -6.38 -1.03
N ILE A 18 8.02 -5.31 -1.26
CA ILE A 18 8.36 -3.95 -0.85
C ILE A 18 7.21 -3.47 0.02
N ASN A 19 7.46 -3.33 1.31
CA ASN A 19 6.52 -2.77 2.26
C ASN A 19 7.01 -1.38 2.70
N VAL A 20 6.28 -0.34 2.33
CA VAL A 20 6.56 1.06 2.69
C VAL A 20 5.74 1.52 3.90
N ASP A 21 4.89 0.64 4.44
CA ASP A 21 4.01 0.94 5.57
C ASP A 21 4.77 0.83 6.90
N ASP A 22 5.15 1.98 7.45
CA ASP A 22 5.71 2.10 8.81
C ASP A 22 4.65 2.52 9.84
N SER A 23 3.35 2.37 9.54
CA SER A 23 2.28 2.80 10.46
C SER A 23 2.19 1.95 11.74
N GLY A 24 2.97 0.87 11.86
CA GLY A 24 2.98 -0.06 12.98
C GLY A 24 1.61 -0.73 13.22
N SER A 25 0.74 -0.73 12.21
CA SER A 25 -0.69 -1.14 12.18
C SER A 25 -0.99 -2.52 12.76
N GLU A 26 0.06 -3.32 12.98
CA GLU A 26 -0.01 -4.59 13.68
C GLU A 26 -0.21 -4.45 15.19
N VAL A 27 -0.05 -3.26 15.75
CA VAL A 27 0.01 -3.06 17.20
C VAL A 27 -1.28 -2.43 17.73
N THR A 28 -1.88 -3.08 18.72
CA THR A 28 -2.96 -2.54 19.55
C THR A 28 -2.47 -2.31 20.98
N TYR A 29 -3.09 -1.36 21.67
CA TYR A 29 -2.77 -1.06 23.06
C TYR A 29 -3.98 -1.36 23.96
N ARG A 30 -3.83 -2.30 24.89
CA ARG A 30 -4.82 -2.57 25.93
C ARG A 30 -4.70 -1.56 27.07
N CYS A 31 -5.85 -1.23 27.65
CA CYS A 31 -5.95 -0.49 28.90
C CYS A 31 -5.13 -1.13 30.03
N SER A 32 -4.42 -0.28 30.78
CA SER A 32 -3.70 -0.65 32.01
C SER A 32 -4.62 -0.85 33.23
N GLY A 33 -5.85 -0.31 33.18
CA GLY A 33 -6.83 -0.45 34.25
C GLY A 33 -7.20 -1.90 34.53
N ALA A 34 -7.19 -2.29 35.80
CA ALA A 34 -7.59 -3.62 36.24
C ALA A 34 -9.02 -3.95 35.77
N ARG A 35 -9.22 -5.14 35.21
CA ARG A 35 -10.51 -5.65 34.68
C ARG A 35 -11.15 -4.78 33.60
N CYS A 36 -10.38 -3.95 32.89
CA CYS A 36 -10.89 -3.15 31.77
C CYS A 36 -10.53 -3.83 30.42
N PRO A 37 -11.52 -4.34 29.67
CA PRO A 37 -11.26 -5.00 28.38
C PRO A 37 -10.99 -4.01 27.24
N TYR A 38 -10.95 -2.72 27.52
CA TYR A 38 -10.76 -1.68 26.51
C TYR A 38 -9.39 -1.78 25.83
N SER A 39 -9.38 -1.71 24.51
CA SER A 39 -8.20 -1.58 23.67
C SER A 39 -8.38 -0.43 22.66
N SER A 40 -7.27 0.10 22.20
CA SER A 40 -7.22 1.15 21.17
C SER A 40 -6.06 0.90 20.23
N MET A 41 -6.14 1.43 19.02
CA MET A 41 -5.03 1.49 18.08
C MET A 41 -3.98 2.53 18.48
N TYR A 42 -4.27 3.38 19.47
CA TYR A 42 -3.39 4.46 19.90
C TYR A 42 -2.94 4.28 21.34
N LYS A 43 -1.65 4.54 21.59
CA LYS A 43 -1.06 4.55 22.92
C LYS A 43 -1.52 5.79 23.70
N ASN A 44 -1.56 5.69 25.02
CA ASN A 44 -1.86 6.80 25.94
C ASN A 44 -3.26 7.42 25.81
N VAL A 45 -4.22 6.67 25.27
CA VAL A 45 -5.63 7.08 25.24
C VAL A 45 -6.31 6.72 26.56
N ARG A 46 -7.11 7.65 27.10
CA ARG A 46 -7.94 7.40 28.30
C ARG A 46 -8.91 6.26 28.02
N CYS A 47 -8.93 5.26 28.91
CA CYS A 47 -9.81 4.12 28.72
C CYS A 47 -11.28 4.49 28.96
N LYS A 48 -12.20 3.84 28.22
CA LYS A 48 -13.66 4.04 28.39
C LYS A 48 -14.17 3.69 29.80
N CYS A 49 -13.46 2.84 30.54
CA CYS A 49 -13.77 2.51 31.93
C CYS A 49 -13.41 3.63 32.93
N GLY A 50 -12.89 4.77 32.46
CA GLY A 50 -12.54 5.92 33.30
C GLY A 50 -11.28 5.75 34.16
N LYS A 51 -10.70 4.54 34.22
CA LYS A 51 -9.49 4.22 34.97
C LYS A 51 -8.41 3.68 34.04
N GLY A 52 -7.25 4.34 34.04
CA GLY A 52 -6.08 3.91 33.28
C GLY A 52 -6.00 4.46 31.85
N ILE A 53 -4.93 4.05 31.16
CA ILE A 53 -4.60 4.46 29.79
C ILE A 53 -4.22 3.24 28.95
N THR A 54 -4.31 3.35 27.63
CA THR A 54 -3.86 2.31 26.70
C THR A 54 -2.33 2.29 26.62
N ALA A 55 -1.69 1.56 27.53
CA ALA A 55 -0.23 1.48 27.64
C ALA A 55 0.31 0.07 27.36
N VAL A 56 -0.52 -0.96 27.47
CA VAL A 56 -0.07 -2.35 27.33
C VAL A 56 -0.12 -2.73 25.86
N GLU A 57 1.06 -2.84 25.24
CA GLU A 57 1.18 -3.24 23.86
C GLU A 57 0.74 -4.70 23.63
N ARG A 58 0.04 -4.94 22.53
CA ARG A 58 -0.33 -6.25 22.04
C ARG A 58 -0.18 -6.31 20.54
N GLN A 59 0.50 -7.35 20.09
CA GLN A 59 0.48 -7.69 18.68
C GLN A 59 -0.92 -8.19 18.31
N SER A 60 -1.51 -7.53 17.32
CA SER A 60 -2.83 -7.87 16.82
C SER A 60 -2.69 -9.19 16.09
N SER A 61 -3.26 -10.26 16.66
CA SER A 61 -3.40 -11.52 15.94
C SER A 61 -4.41 -11.28 14.82
N CYS A 62 -3.91 -10.96 13.63
CA CYS A 62 -4.71 -10.95 12.41
C CYS A 62 -5.08 -12.41 12.10
N SER A 63 -6.10 -12.96 12.78
CA SER A 63 -6.64 -14.25 12.42
C SER A 63 -7.20 -14.18 11.00
N THR A 64 -6.77 -15.14 10.20
CA THR A 64 -7.19 -15.38 8.82
C THR A 64 -8.62 -15.91 8.81
N ASN A 65 -9.58 -15.08 9.17
CA ASN A 65 -10.90 -15.22 8.58
C ASN A 65 -10.79 -14.46 7.27
N ALA A 66 -10.45 -15.19 6.20
CA ALA A 66 -10.52 -14.72 4.83
C ALA A 66 -11.99 -14.41 4.52
N SER A 67 -12.50 -13.30 5.06
CA SER A 67 -13.64 -12.64 4.44
C SER A 67 -13.18 -12.20 3.07
N SER A 68 -14.03 -12.46 2.10
CA SER A 68 -13.90 -12.23 0.66
C SER A 68 -13.66 -10.75 0.28
N ASP A 69 -12.63 -10.11 0.83
CA ASP A 69 -12.21 -8.76 0.44
C ASP A 69 -11.33 -8.85 -0.81
N GLU A 70 -12.04 -9.09 -1.91
CA GLU A 70 -11.59 -8.85 -3.26
C GLU A 70 -11.43 -7.33 -3.47
N GLY A 71 -10.42 -6.68 -2.86
CA GLY A 71 -10.45 -5.21 -2.80
C GLY A 71 -9.17 -4.39 -2.61
N ALA A 72 -8.02 -4.98 -2.27
CA ALA A 72 -6.80 -4.17 -2.07
C ALA A 72 -5.80 -4.23 -3.23
N PHE A 73 -5.75 -5.37 -3.92
CA PHE A 73 -4.80 -5.60 -5.00
C PHE A 73 -5.51 -6.14 -6.23
N LEU A 74 -5.08 -5.66 -7.40
CA LEU A 74 -5.54 -6.17 -8.68
C LEU A 74 -5.01 -7.59 -8.88
N LYS A 75 -5.88 -8.49 -9.37
CA LYS A 75 -5.44 -9.79 -9.89
C LYS A 75 -4.52 -9.52 -11.08
N GLY A 76 -3.41 -10.26 -11.17
CA GLY A 76 -2.36 -10.04 -12.18
C GLY A 76 -2.88 -10.03 -13.62
N GLY A 77 -2.08 -9.45 -14.53
CA GLY A 77 -2.46 -9.26 -15.94
C GLY A 77 -2.84 -7.82 -16.29
N ILE A 78 -2.79 -6.91 -15.32
CA ILE A 78 -3.03 -5.47 -15.53
C ILE A 78 -1.71 -4.74 -15.30
N MET A 79 -1.30 -3.91 -16.27
CA MET A 79 -0.09 -3.09 -16.21
C MET A 79 -0.49 -1.61 -16.20
N PHE A 80 0.26 -0.80 -15.46
CA PHE A 80 0.09 0.65 -15.41
C PHE A 80 1.46 1.34 -15.33
N ILE A 81 1.49 2.60 -15.72
CA ILE A 81 2.65 3.49 -15.60
C ILE A 81 2.42 4.37 -14.38
N ILE A 82 3.42 4.49 -13.50
CA ILE A 82 3.42 5.42 -12.38
C ILE A 82 4.50 6.48 -12.66
N SER A 83 4.11 7.75 -12.71
CA SER A 83 5.03 8.88 -12.84
C SER A 83 5.54 9.35 -11.47
N ASP A 84 6.60 10.17 -11.46
CA ASP A 84 7.23 10.67 -10.23
C ASP A 84 6.29 11.55 -9.38
N ASP A 85 5.30 12.19 -10.00
CA ASP A 85 4.21 12.93 -9.35
C ASP A 85 3.03 12.02 -8.91
N LEU A 86 3.24 10.70 -8.96
CA LEU A 86 2.32 9.64 -8.51
C LEU A 86 1.01 9.53 -9.30
N HIS A 87 0.92 10.10 -10.50
CA HIS A 87 -0.19 9.80 -11.40
C HIS A 87 -0.11 8.37 -11.95
N ILE A 88 -1.28 7.73 -12.04
CA ILE A 88 -1.42 6.35 -12.53
C ILE A 88 -2.07 6.38 -13.90
N TRP A 89 -1.44 5.72 -14.87
CA TRP A 89 -1.88 5.69 -16.26
C TRP A 89 -2.00 4.25 -16.76
N PRO A 90 -2.93 3.94 -17.68
CA PRO A 90 -2.97 2.63 -18.30
C PRO A 90 -1.66 2.37 -19.05
N SER A 91 -1.10 1.17 -18.86
CA SER A 91 0.12 0.77 -19.57
C SER A 91 -0.19 0.54 -21.05
N SER A 92 -0.06 1.59 -21.84
CA SER A 92 -0.11 1.50 -23.30
C SER A 92 1.08 2.26 -23.91
N PRO A 93 1.61 1.79 -25.05
CA PRO A 93 2.65 2.50 -25.79
C PRO A 93 2.27 3.95 -26.11
N THR A 94 1.01 4.19 -26.49
CA THR A 94 0.48 5.53 -26.80
C THR A 94 0.56 6.46 -25.60
N VAL A 95 0.15 6.00 -24.42
CA VAL A 95 0.16 6.82 -23.20
C VAL A 95 1.59 7.06 -22.72
N LEU A 96 2.47 6.06 -22.83
CA LEU A 96 3.89 6.26 -22.55
C LEU A 96 4.51 7.33 -23.46
N ALA A 97 4.22 7.30 -24.76
CA ALA A 97 4.71 8.30 -25.71
C ALA A 97 4.20 9.72 -25.40
N GLN A 98 2.99 9.86 -24.85
CA GLN A 98 2.43 11.14 -24.42
C GLN A 98 3.09 11.69 -23.15
N LEU A 99 3.55 10.81 -22.24
CA LEU A 99 4.18 11.22 -20.97
C LEU A 99 5.64 11.65 -21.13
N ILE A 100 6.35 11.15 -22.15
CA ILE A 100 7.78 11.42 -22.32
C ILE A 100 8.12 12.90 -22.57
N PRO A 101 7.38 13.66 -23.39
CA PRO A 101 7.58 15.11 -23.54
C PRO A 101 7.50 15.87 -22.21
N ASP A 102 6.57 15.49 -21.33
CA ASP A 102 6.30 16.17 -20.06
C ASP A 102 7.42 15.94 -19.01
N LEU A 103 8.23 14.90 -19.18
CA LEU A 103 9.35 14.55 -18.31
C LEU A 103 10.65 15.33 -18.62
N GLY A 104 10.57 16.41 -19.40
CA GLY A 104 11.73 17.28 -19.71
C GLY A 104 12.61 16.77 -20.86
N SER A 105 12.20 15.70 -21.54
CA SER A 105 12.80 15.26 -22.81
C SER A 105 12.37 16.21 -23.92
N ARG A 106 13.29 17.05 -24.38
CA ARG A 106 13.08 18.04 -25.46
C ARG A 106 12.75 17.41 -26.83
N ASP A 107 12.69 16.08 -26.94
CA ASP A 107 12.63 15.31 -28.20
C ASP A 107 11.61 14.14 -28.16
N GLY A 108 10.53 14.25 -27.38
CA GLY A 108 9.47 13.23 -27.32
C GLY A 108 8.78 12.93 -28.66
N THR A 109 8.93 13.81 -29.66
CA THR A 109 8.44 13.64 -31.04
C THR A 109 9.15 12.54 -31.84
N ARG A 110 10.26 11.99 -31.35
CA ARG A 110 11.06 10.96 -32.06
C ARG A 110 10.69 9.53 -31.67
N ILE A 111 9.73 9.38 -30.77
CA ILE A 111 9.32 8.08 -30.26
C ILE A 111 8.20 7.54 -31.14
N ARG A 112 8.42 6.36 -31.70
CA ARG A 112 7.45 5.67 -32.55
C ARG A 112 7.23 4.28 -32.00
N GLU A 113 5.96 3.88 -31.91
CA GLU A 113 5.61 2.50 -31.61
C GLU A 113 6.09 1.60 -32.75
N MET A 114 6.85 0.55 -32.40
CA MET A 114 7.32 -0.46 -33.35
C MET A 114 6.93 -1.84 -32.85
N GLN A 115 6.16 -2.56 -33.66
CA GLN A 115 5.87 -3.97 -33.39
C GLN A 115 7.07 -4.80 -33.84
N VAL A 116 7.71 -5.47 -32.90
CA VAL A 116 8.81 -6.40 -33.18
C VAL A 116 8.28 -7.81 -32.95
N GLN A 117 8.28 -8.64 -34.00
CA GLN A 117 8.05 -10.07 -33.82
C GLN A 117 9.36 -10.72 -33.39
N VAL A 118 9.43 -11.16 -32.14
CA VAL A 118 10.61 -11.85 -31.63
C VAL A 118 10.41 -13.36 -31.82
N SER A 119 11.28 -13.95 -32.63
CA SER A 119 11.29 -15.40 -32.85
C SER A 119 12.27 -16.09 -31.89
N LYS A 120 12.14 -17.41 -31.72
CA LYS A 120 13.01 -18.21 -30.84
C LYS A 120 14.48 -18.18 -31.24
N ALA A 121 14.80 -17.75 -32.47
CA ALA A 121 16.18 -17.61 -32.97
C ALA A 121 16.84 -16.30 -32.54
N GLU A 122 16.08 -15.30 -32.08
CA GLU A 122 16.57 -13.97 -31.72
C GLU A 122 16.74 -13.77 -30.21
N VAL A 123 16.23 -14.71 -29.39
CA VAL A 123 16.47 -14.75 -27.94
C VAL A 123 17.72 -15.58 -27.70
N ARG A 124 18.87 -14.91 -27.65
CA ARG A 124 20.17 -15.53 -27.32
C ARG A 124 20.44 -15.50 -25.83
#